data_AF-A0A165GAU6-F1
#
_entry.id   AF-A0A165GAU6-F1
#
_cell.length_a   1.000
_cell.length_b   1.000
_cell.length_c   1.000
_cell.angle_alpha   90.00
_cell.angle_beta   90.00
_cell.angle_gamma   90.00
#
_symmetry.space_group_name_H-M   'P 1'
#
loop_
_entity.id
_entity.type
_entity.pdbx_description
1 polymer ?
#
loop_
_entity_poly.entity_id
_entity_poly.type
_entity_poly.pdbx_seq_one_letter_code
_entity_poly.pdbx_strand_id
1 'polypeptide(L)'
;MTSVIEAQVSTELKKTLCAMQEYYSDECAGNAEEQLRLAYALPERIRAQQERILQERSAVQDAQAQIHQLVTEINEIHPRLQEQLVEALTTLPPLLNETRATQADVLSATIEASLLKLSLIRTRAYNALYGYISRSDPDCTMNNALLAAHEKLFAKQREQEEEERALDARIAEYDNLMLLVGGGEGGFAQIVEDMARVKKETEECRRDLCRLGWTGD
;
A
#
# COMPACT_ATOMS: atom_id res chain seq x y z
N MET A 1 110.38 -31.93 17.00
CA MET A 1 109.84 -30.67 17.57
C MET A 1 108.66 -30.13 16.77
N THR A 2 108.59 -30.36 15.46
CA THR A 2 107.45 -29.98 14.60
C THR A 2 106.14 -30.71 14.96
N SER A 3 106.20 -32.01 15.29
CA SER A 3 105.01 -32.82 15.61
C SER A 3 104.25 -32.40 16.88
N VAL A 4 104.95 -31.84 17.87
CA VAL A 4 104.33 -31.40 19.14
C VAL A 4 103.59 -30.07 18.94
N ILE A 5 104.15 -29.19 18.11
CA ILE A 5 103.55 -27.90 17.78
C ILE A 5 102.29 -28.10 16.94
N GLU A 6 102.33 -29.02 15.97
CA GLU A 6 101.16 -29.40 15.16
C GLU A 6 100.02 -29.96 16.02
N ALA A 7 100.33 -30.83 16.99
CA ALA A 7 99.33 -31.36 17.91
C ALA A 7 98.69 -30.27 18.76
N GLN A 8 99.48 -29.35 19.33
CA GLN A 8 98.99 -28.28 20.20
C GLN A 8 98.11 -27.27 19.45
N VAL A 9 98.52 -26.88 18.23
CA VAL A 9 97.73 -26.01 17.36
C VAL A 9 96.40 -26.67 16.98
N SER A 10 96.40 -27.97 16.68
CA SER A 10 95.16 -28.70 16.36
C SER A 10 94.18 -28.75 17.53
N THR A 11 94.67 -28.84 18.77
CA THR A 11 93.81 -28.86 19.97
C THR A 11 93.21 -27.50 20.28
N GLU A 12 93.98 -26.42 20.13
CA GLU A 12 93.46 -25.07 20.32
C GLU A 12 92.46 -24.71 19.23
N LEU A 13 92.71 -25.09 17.96
CA LEU A 13 91.74 -24.92 16.88
C LEU A 13 90.41 -25.64 17.18
N LYS A 14 90.46 -26.90 17.62
CA LYS A 14 89.25 -27.67 17.99
C LYS A 14 88.48 -27.02 19.13
N LYS A 15 89.15 -26.52 20.17
CA LYS A 15 88.52 -25.79 21.28
C LYS A 15 87.83 -24.51 20.80
N THR A 16 88.52 -23.72 19.97
CA THR A 16 87.93 -22.49 19.42
C THR A 16 86.72 -22.76 18.53
N LEU A 17 86.76 -23.85 17.74
CA LEU A 17 85.64 -24.28 16.88
C LEU A 17 84.43 -24.72 17.72
N CYS A 18 84.63 -25.48 18.79
CA CYS A 18 83.56 -25.84 19.72
C CYS A 18 82.97 -24.61 20.43
N ALA A 19 83.81 -23.69 20.91
CA ALA A 19 83.34 -22.46 21.55
C ALA A 19 82.55 -21.56 20.58
N MET A 20 82.95 -21.51 19.30
CA MET A 20 82.17 -20.83 18.26
C MET A 20 80.83 -21.54 18.03
N GLN A 21 80.80 -22.87 17.98
CA GLN A 21 79.56 -23.63 17.84
C GLN A 21 78.61 -23.37 19.02
N GLU A 22 79.09 -23.42 20.26
CA GLU A 22 78.31 -23.13 21.48
C GLU A 22 77.68 -21.74 21.46
N TYR A 23 78.34 -20.74 20.87
CA TYR A 23 77.79 -19.39 20.74
C TYR A 23 76.64 -19.31 19.71
N TYR A 24 76.70 -20.11 18.63
CA TYR A 24 75.72 -20.08 17.53
C TYR A 24 74.58 -21.10 17.69
N SER A 25 74.72 -22.11 18.54
CA SER A 25 73.66 -23.07 18.87
C SER A 25 73.31 -23.00 20.34
N ASP A 26 72.07 -22.66 20.65
CA ASP A 26 71.51 -22.59 22.01
C ASP A 26 71.39 -23.98 22.70
N GLU A 27 71.77 -25.07 22.02
CA GLU A 27 71.64 -26.45 22.47
C GLU A 27 73.03 -27.08 22.76
N CYS A 28 73.40 -27.17 24.04
CA CYS A 28 74.70 -27.68 24.52
C CYS A 28 74.62 -29.09 25.16
N ALA A 29 74.02 -30.08 24.48
CA ALA A 29 73.96 -31.45 25.01
C ALA A 29 74.21 -32.49 23.92
N GLY A 30 75.49 -32.81 23.67
CA GLY A 30 75.92 -33.87 22.74
C GLY A 30 77.35 -34.32 23.04
N ASN A 31 77.74 -35.49 22.54
CA ASN A 31 79.08 -36.04 22.75
C ASN A 31 80.15 -35.14 22.11
N ALA A 32 81.38 -35.09 22.65
CA ALA A 32 82.46 -34.23 22.16
C ALA A 32 82.80 -34.43 20.67
N GLU A 33 82.60 -35.65 20.14
CA GLU A 33 82.76 -35.94 18.71
C GLU A 33 81.61 -35.38 17.84
N GLU A 34 80.39 -35.35 18.38
CA GLU A 34 79.22 -34.77 17.70
C GLU A 34 79.31 -33.24 17.69
N GLN A 35 79.75 -32.64 18.80
CA GLN A 35 80.01 -31.20 18.88
C GLN A 35 81.06 -30.76 17.86
N LEU A 36 82.14 -31.53 17.68
CA LEU A 36 83.16 -31.25 16.67
C LEU A 36 82.61 -31.38 15.25
N ARG A 37 81.78 -32.40 14.94
CA ARG A 37 81.13 -32.54 13.63
C ARG A 37 80.18 -31.39 13.33
N LEU A 38 79.39 -30.97 14.32
CA LEU A 38 78.51 -29.81 14.21
C LEU A 38 79.30 -28.52 14.01
N ALA A 39 80.41 -28.36 14.72
CA ALA A 39 81.30 -27.23 14.58
C ALA A 39 81.93 -27.16 13.18
N TYR A 40 82.34 -28.29 12.58
CA TYR A 40 82.80 -28.33 11.19
C TYR A 40 81.70 -28.01 10.16
N ALA A 41 80.44 -28.29 10.47
CA ALA A 41 79.28 -27.95 9.62
C ALA A 41 78.74 -26.53 9.86
N LEU A 42 79.23 -25.82 10.89
CA LEU A 42 78.83 -24.44 11.23
C LEU A 42 78.97 -23.47 10.03
N PRO A 43 80.07 -23.46 9.25
CA PRO A 43 80.21 -22.54 8.13
C PRO A 43 79.14 -22.75 7.05
N GLU A 44 78.74 -24.00 6.80
CA GLU A 44 77.69 -24.33 5.83
C GLU A 44 76.31 -23.89 6.34
N ARG A 45 76.02 -24.07 7.64
CA ARG A 45 74.78 -23.58 8.27
C ARG A 45 74.70 -22.05 8.26
N ILE A 46 75.81 -21.36 8.53
CA ILE A 46 75.88 -19.89 8.45
C ILE A 46 75.60 -19.44 7.01
N ARG A 47 76.20 -20.10 6.00
CA ARG A 47 75.94 -19.79 4.58
C ARG A 47 74.47 -20.02 4.21
N ALA A 48 73.90 -21.16 4.60
CA ALA A 48 72.49 -21.46 4.35
C ALA A 48 71.54 -20.45 5.03
N GLN A 49 71.87 -20.00 6.24
CA GLN A 49 71.09 -18.95 6.92
C GLN A 49 71.25 -17.58 6.25
N GLN A 50 72.45 -17.24 5.79
CA GLN A 50 72.67 -16.02 5.00
C GLN A 50 71.86 -16.04 3.71
N GLU A 51 71.85 -17.17 2.98
CA GLU A 51 71.04 -17.35 1.78
C GLU A 51 69.54 -17.24 2.07
N ARG A 52 69.04 -17.82 3.17
CA ARG A 52 67.65 -17.65 3.62
C ARG A 52 67.32 -16.20 3.93
N ILE A 53 68.16 -15.50 4.69
CA ILE A 53 67.97 -14.08 5.01
C ILE A 53 67.96 -13.24 3.73
N LEU A 54 68.81 -13.56 2.75
CA LEU A 54 68.83 -12.87 1.46
C LEU A 54 67.53 -13.12 0.67
N GLN A 55 67.05 -14.36 0.63
CA GLN A 55 65.78 -14.71 -0.01
C GLN A 55 64.59 -14.02 0.67
N GLU A 56 64.51 -14.06 2.00
CA GLU A 56 63.45 -13.38 2.76
C GLU A 56 63.50 -11.87 2.55
N ARG A 57 64.70 -11.27 2.54
CA ARG A 57 64.86 -9.84 2.21
C ARG A 57 64.37 -9.52 0.80
N SER A 58 64.67 -10.35 -0.19
CA SER A 58 64.16 -10.15 -1.55
C SER A 58 62.63 -10.26 -1.59
N ALA A 59 62.03 -11.22 -0.89
CA ALA A 59 60.58 -11.38 -0.84
C ALA A 59 59.89 -10.20 -0.14
N VAL A 60 60.49 -9.67 0.93
CA VAL A 60 59.97 -8.46 1.61
C VAL A 60 60.07 -7.23 0.69
N GLN A 61 61.16 -7.09 -0.06
CA GLN A 61 61.31 -6.01 -1.03
C GLN A 61 60.27 -6.09 -2.15
N ASP A 62 60.02 -7.29 -2.68
CA ASP A 62 59.00 -7.52 -3.71
C ASP A 62 57.59 -7.20 -3.18
N ALA A 63 57.27 -7.65 -1.97
CA ALA A 63 56.00 -7.36 -1.33
C ALA A 63 55.83 -5.84 -1.06
N GLN A 64 56.88 -5.17 -0.62
CA GLN A 64 56.87 -3.72 -0.41
C GLN A 64 56.64 -2.97 -1.74
N ALA A 65 57.29 -3.41 -2.82
CA ALA A 65 57.09 -2.84 -4.15
C ALA A 65 55.64 -3.02 -4.65
N GLN A 66 55.05 -4.20 -4.45
CA GLN A 66 53.66 -4.47 -4.80
C GLN A 66 52.68 -3.61 -4.00
N ILE A 67 52.89 -3.46 -2.68
CA ILE A 67 52.05 -2.60 -1.84
C ILE A 67 52.15 -1.15 -2.31
N HIS A 68 53.34 -0.66 -2.62
CA HIS A 68 53.50 0.68 -3.17
C HIS A 68 52.74 0.87 -4.49
N GLN A 69 52.82 -0.10 -5.40
CA GLN A 69 52.07 -0.07 -6.67
C GLN A 69 50.55 -0.02 -6.43
N LEU A 70 50.03 -0.89 -5.56
CA LEU A 70 48.60 -0.90 -5.22
C LEU A 70 48.15 0.42 -4.58
N VAL A 71 48.96 1.00 -3.69
CA VAL A 71 48.64 2.30 -3.08
C VAL A 71 48.63 3.41 -4.14
N THR A 72 49.57 3.39 -5.09
CA THR A 72 49.56 4.36 -6.19
C THR A 72 48.34 4.18 -7.09
N GLU A 73 47.98 2.95 -7.44
CA GLU A 73 46.79 2.67 -8.24
C GLU A 73 45.51 3.12 -7.53
N ILE A 74 45.36 2.82 -6.23
CA ILE A 74 44.21 3.28 -5.44
C ILE A 74 44.14 4.81 -5.41
N ASN A 75 45.28 5.48 -5.22
CA ASN A 75 45.35 6.94 -5.19
C ASN A 75 45.04 7.58 -6.55
N GLU A 76 45.22 6.86 -7.66
CA GLU A 76 44.84 7.33 -9.01
C GLU A 76 43.39 7.02 -9.37
N ILE A 77 42.88 5.84 -8.97
CA ILE A 77 41.51 5.40 -9.28
C ILE A 77 40.49 6.20 -8.46
N HIS A 78 40.77 6.46 -7.19
CA HIS A 78 39.83 7.18 -6.31
C HIS A 78 39.45 8.58 -6.84
N PRO A 79 40.37 9.49 -7.21
CA PRO A 79 40.00 10.80 -7.72
C PRO A 79 39.22 10.70 -9.03
N ARG A 80 39.58 9.76 -9.93
CA ARG A 80 38.84 9.53 -11.18
C ARG A 80 37.40 9.09 -10.94
N LEU A 81 37.18 8.16 -10.01
CA LEU A 81 35.83 7.73 -9.63
C LEU A 81 35.04 8.88 -9.00
N GLN A 82 35.69 9.70 -8.17
CA GLN A 82 35.06 10.85 -7.54
C GLN A 82 34.69 11.92 -8.58
N GLU A 83 35.56 12.21 -9.54
CA GLU A 83 35.28 13.10 -10.67
C GLU A 83 34.11 12.59 -11.51
N GLN A 84 34.11 11.31 -11.89
CA GLN A 84 33.02 10.69 -12.64
C GLN A 84 31.69 10.74 -11.89
N LEU A 85 31.72 10.53 -10.56
CA LEU A 85 30.52 10.60 -9.73
C LEU A 85 30.01 12.04 -9.61
N VAL A 86 30.89 13.02 -9.46
CA VAL A 86 30.52 14.44 -9.45
C VAL A 86 29.96 14.85 -10.82
N GLU A 87 30.57 14.42 -11.92
CA GLU A 87 30.08 14.68 -13.28
C GLU A 87 28.69 14.05 -13.49
N ALA A 88 28.50 12.79 -13.10
CA ALA A 88 27.21 12.13 -13.19
C ALA A 88 26.13 12.82 -12.32
N LEU A 89 26.49 13.24 -11.10
CA LEU A 89 25.58 13.96 -10.20
C LEU A 89 25.29 15.40 -10.63
N THR A 90 26.19 16.04 -11.38
CA THR A 90 25.96 17.40 -11.88
C THR A 90 25.20 17.41 -13.21
N THR A 91 25.33 16.36 -14.04
CA THR A 91 24.72 16.31 -15.37
C THR A 91 23.35 15.62 -15.40
N LEU A 92 23.16 14.52 -14.68
CA LEU A 92 21.91 13.73 -14.76
C LEU A 92 20.72 14.40 -14.08
N PRO A 93 20.83 14.95 -12.85
CA PRO A 93 19.70 15.56 -12.16
C PRO A 93 19.09 16.78 -12.87
N PRO A 94 19.86 17.75 -13.42
CA PRO A 94 19.23 18.90 -14.07
C PRO A 94 18.44 18.50 -15.31
N LEU A 95 18.94 17.58 -16.15
CA LEU A 95 18.20 17.09 -17.31
C LEU A 95 16.89 16.37 -16.91
N LEU A 96 16.93 15.56 -15.85
CA LEU A 96 15.74 14.90 -15.34
C LEU A 96 14.76 15.90 -14.70
N ASN A 97 15.26 16.95 -14.06
CA ASN A 97 14.41 17.97 -13.44
C ASN A 97 13.77 18.87 -14.49
N GLU A 98 14.49 19.28 -15.54
CA GLU A 98 13.95 20.05 -16.66
C GLU A 98 12.88 19.26 -17.43
N THR A 99 13.12 17.97 -17.69
CA THR A 99 12.12 17.11 -18.34
C THR A 99 10.88 16.91 -17.47
N ARG A 100 11.04 16.74 -16.15
CA ARG A 100 9.91 16.67 -15.22
C ARG A 100 9.14 17.99 -15.12
N ALA A 101 9.84 19.13 -15.08
CA ALA A 101 9.21 20.45 -15.03
C ALA A 101 8.40 20.72 -16.30
N THR A 102 8.99 20.49 -17.48
CA THR A 102 8.29 20.65 -18.76
C THR A 102 7.10 19.70 -18.88
N GLN A 103 7.20 18.46 -18.41
CA GLN A 103 6.05 17.55 -18.35
C GLN A 103 4.94 18.05 -17.42
N ALA A 104 5.30 18.58 -16.24
CA ALA A 104 4.35 19.17 -15.31
C ALA A 104 3.64 20.39 -15.93
N ASP A 105 4.37 21.25 -16.63
CA ASP A 105 3.84 22.43 -17.32
C ASP A 105 2.86 22.03 -18.43
N VAL A 106 3.22 21.02 -19.23
CA VAL A 106 2.34 20.47 -20.28
C VAL A 106 1.06 19.91 -19.65
N LEU A 107 1.18 19.13 -18.57
CA LEU A 107 0.00 18.60 -17.86
C LEU A 107 -0.87 19.73 -17.30
N SER A 108 -0.27 20.74 -16.66
CA SER A 108 -1.01 21.91 -16.16
C SER A 108 -1.75 22.62 -17.29
N ALA A 109 -1.08 22.91 -18.41
CA ALA A 109 -1.70 23.54 -19.58
C ALA A 109 -2.83 22.69 -20.18
N THR A 110 -2.70 21.36 -20.19
CA THR A 110 -3.78 20.47 -20.65
C THR A 110 -4.98 20.48 -19.71
N ILE A 111 -4.75 20.51 -18.39
CA ILE A 111 -5.81 20.61 -17.39
C ILE A 111 -6.53 21.94 -17.55
N GLU A 112 -5.80 23.06 -17.62
CA GLU A 112 -6.36 24.38 -17.85
C GLU A 112 -7.17 24.45 -19.15
N ALA A 113 -6.62 23.93 -20.26
CA ALA A 113 -7.34 23.87 -21.53
C ALA A 113 -8.62 23.02 -21.44
N SER A 114 -8.60 21.93 -20.67
CA SER A 114 -9.78 21.08 -20.42
C SER A 114 -10.84 21.82 -19.59
N LEU A 115 -10.43 22.57 -18.56
CA LEU A 115 -11.30 23.39 -17.73
C LEU A 115 -11.91 24.54 -18.53
N LEU A 116 -11.12 25.21 -19.39
CA LEU A 116 -11.61 26.21 -20.32
C LEU A 116 -12.65 25.60 -21.28
N LYS A 117 -12.39 24.43 -21.86
CA LYS A 117 -13.37 23.72 -22.71
C LYS A 117 -14.65 23.40 -21.96
N LEU A 118 -14.57 22.88 -20.73
CA LEU A 118 -15.75 22.59 -19.90
C LEU A 118 -16.53 23.86 -19.55
N SER A 119 -15.84 24.95 -19.22
CA SER A 119 -16.48 26.24 -18.94
C SER A 119 -17.22 26.78 -20.17
N LEU A 120 -16.65 26.60 -21.37
CA LEU A 120 -17.26 26.98 -22.63
C LEU A 120 -18.46 26.09 -22.99
N ILE A 121 -18.38 24.78 -22.77
CA ILE A 121 -19.52 23.87 -22.94
C ILE A 121 -20.65 24.26 -21.98
N ARG A 122 -20.33 24.51 -20.71
CA ARG A 122 -21.29 24.93 -19.69
C ARG A 122 -21.98 26.24 -20.07
N THR A 123 -21.24 27.25 -20.51
CA THR A 123 -21.83 28.54 -20.93
C THR A 123 -22.68 28.39 -22.19
N ARG A 124 -22.26 27.59 -23.17
CA ARG A 124 -23.08 27.27 -24.35
C ARG A 124 -24.36 26.55 -23.99
N ALA A 125 -24.29 25.55 -23.12
CA ALA A 125 -25.46 24.81 -22.64
C ALA A 125 -26.42 25.73 -21.86
N TYR A 126 -25.87 26.58 -20.98
CA TYR A 126 -26.65 27.57 -20.25
C TYR A 126 -27.34 28.55 -21.20
N ASN A 127 -26.63 29.09 -22.19
CA ASN A 127 -27.23 29.99 -23.18
C ASN A 127 -28.27 29.28 -24.06
N ALA A 128 -28.03 28.03 -24.42
CA ALA A 128 -28.99 27.24 -25.21
C ALA A 128 -30.27 26.91 -24.43
N LEU A 129 -30.17 26.70 -23.12
CA LEU A 129 -31.32 26.35 -22.27
C LEU A 129 -32.02 27.59 -21.71
N TYR A 130 -31.29 28.49 -21.06
CA TYR A 130 -31.85 29.63 -20.33
C TYR A 130 -31.77 30.94 -21.12
N GLY A 131 -30.81 31.06 -22.03
CA GLY A 131 -30.67 32.23 -22.92
C GLY A 131 -31.48 32.12 -24.21
N TYR A 132 -32.26 31.05 -24.40
CA TYR A 132 -33.11 30.90 -25.58
C TYR A 132 -34.28 31.89 -25.49
N ILE A 133 -34.26 32.85 -26.41
CA ILE A 133 -35.34 33.80 -26.65
C ILE A 133 -36.01 33.37 -27.95
N SER A 134 -37.31 33.05 -27.90
CA SER A 134 -38.06 32.69 -29.10
C SER A 134 -38.02 33.85 -30.10
N ARG A 135 -37.71 33.58 -31.38
CA ARG A 135 -37.71 34.61 -32.44
C ARG A 135 -39.10 35.20 -32.69
N SER A 136 -40.16 34.46 -32.35
CA SER A 136 -41.54 34.92 -32.51
C SER A 136 -41.96 35.80 -31.35
N ASP A 137 -41.55 35.47 -30.12
CA ASP A 137 -41.99 36.14 -28.89
C ASP A 137 -40.81 36.29 -27.92
N PRO A 138 -40.26 37.50 -27.76
CA PRO A 138 -39.07 37.70 -26.93
C PRO A 138 -39.33 37.48 -25.42
N ASP A 139 -40.58 37.53 -25.00
CA ASP A 139 -40.99 37.30 -23.61
C ASP A 139 -41.14 35.81 -23.28
N CYS A 140 -41.19 34.93 -24.29
CA CYS A 140 -41.21 33.48 -24.09
C CYS A 140 -39.79 32.95 -23.85
N THR A 141 -39.31 33.14 -22.62
CA THR A 141 -38.08 32.54 -22.11
C THR A 141 -38.35 31.17 -21.48
N MET A 142 -37.33 30.29 -21.46
CA MET A 142 -37.42 28.98 -20.82
C MET A 142 -37.84 29.08 -19.34
N ASN A 143 -37.39 30.12 -18.62
CA ASN A 143 -37.81 30.37 -17.25
C ASN A 143 -39.31 30.61 -17.13
N ASN A 144 -39.89 31.38 -18.05
CA ASN A 144 -41.33 31.62 -18.08
C ASN A 144 -42.10 30.34 -18.42
N ALA A 145 -41.57 29.50 -19.31
CA ALA A 145 -42.15 28.19 -19.60
C ALA A 145 -42.12 27.24 -18.38
N LEU A 146 -41.02 27.25 -17.62
CA LEU A 146 -40.90 26.47 -16.38
C LEU A 146 -41.84 26.98 -15.29
N LEU A 147 -41.95 28.31 -15.12
CA LEU A 147 -42.89 28.91 -14.17
C LEU A 147 -44.35 28.57 -14.54
N ALA A 148 -44.72 28.69 -15.81
CA ALA A 148 -46.06 28.32 -16.27
C ALA A 148 -46.36 26.83 -16.09
N ALA A 149 -45.39 25.96 -16.34
CA ALA A 149 -45.53 24.52 -16.09
C ALA A 149 -45.69 24.22 -14.60
N HIS A 150 -44.91 24.90 -13.75
CA HIS A 150 -44.97 24.78 -12.30
C HIS A 150 -46.33 25.24 -11.76
N GLU A 151 -46.82 26.42 -12.17
CA GLU A 151 -48.15 26.92 -11.80
C GLU A 151 -49.26 25.95 -12.22
N LYS A 152 -49.16 25.37 -13.43
CA LYS A 152 -50.12 24.37 -13.91
C LYS A 152 -50.11 23.09 -13.06
N LEU A 153 -48.93 22.63 -12.62
CA LEU A 153 -48.83 21.48 -11.72
C LEU A 153 -49.41 21.77 -10.34
N PHE A 154 -49.16 22.96 -9.79
CA PHE A 154 -49.76 23.38 -8.52
C PHE A 154 -51.28 23.52 -8.60
N ALA A 155 -51.81 24.03 -9.72
CA ALA A 155 -53.25 24.08 -9.95
C ALA A 155 -53.87 22.67 -9.98
N LYS A 156 -53.24 21.73 -10.71
CA LYS A 156 -53.67 20.33 -10.73
C LYS A 156 -53.57 19.65 -9.36
N GLN A 157 -52.54 19.95 -8.60
CA GLN A 157 -52.38 19.41 -7.25
C GLN A 157 -53.55 19.86 -6.36
N ARG A 158 -53.92 21.15 -6.40
CA ARG A 158 -55.07 21.66 -5.63
C ARG A 158 -56.38 21.01 -6.06
N GLU A 159 -56.59 20.84 -7.37
CA GLU A 159 -57.75 20.15 -7.92
C GLU A 159 -57.83 18.70 -7.39
N GLN A 160 -56.71 17.98 -7.41
CA GLN A 160 -56.62 16.62 -6.85
C GLN A 160 -56.88 16.59 -5.33
N GLU A 161 -56.34 17.54 -4.57
CA GLU A 161 -56.59 17.64 -3.12
C GLU A 161 -58.07 17.94 -2.81
N GLU A 162 -58.78 18.65 -3.69
CA GLU A 162 -60.23 18.89 -3.58
C GLU A 162 -61.04 17.64 -3.93
N GLU A 163 -60.64 16.93 -4.99
CA GLU A 163 -61.23 15.65 -5.36
C GLU A 163 -61.05 14.60 -4.26
N GLU A 164 -59.84 14.48 -3.69
CA GLU A 164 -59.54 13.58 -2.57
C GLU A 164 -60.42 13.90 -1.36
N ARG A 165 -60.52 15.18 -0.96
CA ARG A 165 -61.40 15.60 0.13
C ARG A 165 -62.87 15.25 -0.12
N ALA A 166 -63.33 15.39 -1.36
CA ALA A 166 -64.70 15.03 -1.74
C ALA A 166 -64.93 13.50 -1.70
N LEU A 167 -63.94 12.71 -2.11
CA LEU A 167 -64.00 11.26 -2.03
C LEU A 167 -63.94 10.77 -0.60
N ASP A 168 -63.07 11.33 0.24
CA ASP A 168 -62.98 11.00 1.66
C ASP A 168 -64.30 11.29 2.40
N ALA A 169 -64.97 12.39 2.06
CA ALA A 169 -66.30 12.70 2.59
C ALA A 169 -67.33 11.62 2.21
N ARG A 170 -67.33 11.18 0.95
CA ARG A 170 -68.22 10.10 0.49
C ARG A 170 -67.88 8.76 1.14
N ILE A 171 -66.59 8.44 1.30
CA ILE A 171 -66.15 7.23 2.00
C ILE A 171 -66.63 7.25 3.44
N ALA A 172 -66.50 8.39 4.13
CA ALA A 172 -67.03 8.54 5.49
C ALA A 172 -68.55 8.36 5.56
N GLU A 173 -69.32 8.85 4.57
CA GLU A 173 -70.75 8.58 4.47
C GLU A 173 -71.05 7.08 4.28
N TYR A 174 -70.30 6.40 3.41
CA TYR A 174 -70.45 4.96 3.20
C TYR A 174 -70.05 4.15 4.43
N ASP A 175 -68.96 4.52 5.11
CA ASP A 175 -68.53 3.89 6.35
C ASP A 175 -69.58 4.07 7.45
N ASN A 176 -70.17 5.27 7.58
CA ASN A 176 -71.28 5.52 8.50
C ASN A 176 -72.50 4.65 8.17
N LEU A 177 -72.86 4.52 6.90
CA LEU A 177 -73.97 3.66 6.48
C LEU A 177 -73.66 2.18 6.73
N MET A 178 -72.43 1.74 6.48
CA MET A 178 -71.96 0.39 6.76
C MET A 178 -71.94 0.11 8.26
N LEU A 179 -71.58 1.07 9.10
CA LEU A 179 -71.67 0.95 10.56
C LEU A 179 -73.13 0.77 11.01
N LEU A 180 -74.10 1.47 10.40
CA LEU A 180 -75.52 1.26 10.68
C LEU A 180 -76.01 -0.15 10.29
N VAL A 181 -75.52 -0.70 9.18
CA VAL A 181 -75.99 -1.99 8.64
C VAL A 181 -75.23 -3.20 9.22
N GLY A 182 -73.94 -3.04 9.48
CA GLY A 182 -73.01 -4.14 9.81
C GLY A 182 -72.20 -3.96 11.09
N GLY A 183 -72.34 -2.84 11.82
CA GLY A 183 -71.83 -2.76 13.19
C GLY A 183 -72.54 -3.78 14.07
N GLY A 184 -71.83 -4.46 14.98
CA GLY A 184 -72.35 -5.56 15.81
C GLY A 184 -73.54 -5.23 16.73
N GLU A 185 -74.05 -4.00 16.71
CA GLU A 185 -75.27 -3.52 17.38
C GLU A 185 -76.22 -2.79 16.38
N GLY A 186 -76.12 -3.09 15.08
CA GLY A 186 -76.93 -2.48 14.03
C GLY A 186 -78.37 -2.98 14.07
N GLY A 187 -79.33 -2.11 13.74
CA GLY A 187 -80.76 -2.40 13.81
C GLY A 187 -81.20 -3.65 13.02
N PHE A 188 -80.43 -4.10 12.02
CA PHE A 188 -80.70 -5.34 11.30
C PHE A 188 -80.45 -6.59 12.15
N ALA A 189 -79.39 -6.60 12.96
CA ALA A 189 -79.14 -7.69 13.92
C ALA A 189 -80.27 -7.75 14.96
N GLN A 190 -80.70 -6.60 15.46
CA GLN A 190 -81.85 -6.51 16.38
C GLN A 190 -83.16 -6.99 15.72
N ILE A 191 -83.42 -6.64 14.46
CA ILE A 191 -84.58 -7.15 13.71
C ILE A 191 -84.51 -8.66 13.54
N VAL A 192 -83.32 -9.22 13.26
CA VAL A 192 -83.15 -10.68 13.15
C VAL A 192 -83.35 -11.36 14.50
N GLU A 193 -82.85 -10.79 15.60
CA GLU A 193 -83.07 -11.29 16.97
C GLU A 193 -84.56 -11.24 17.36
N ASP A 194 -85.23 -10.10 17.13
CA ASP A 194 -86.65 -9.92 17.40
C ASP A 194 -87.49 -10.88 16.56
N MET A 195 -87.14 -11.08 15.29
CA MET A 195 -87.83 -12.03 14.41
C MET A 195 -87.60 -13.48 14.84
N ALA A 196 -86.40 -13.83 15.32
CA ALA A 196 -86.12 -15.13 15.91
C ALA A 196 -86.91 -15.36 17.20
N ARG A 197 -87.04 -14.33 18.06
CA ARG A 197 -87.87 -14.36 19.27
C ARG A 197 -89.34 -14.58 18.92
N VAL A 198 -89.90 -13.77 18.00
CA VAL A 198 -91.30 -13.91 17.57
C VAL A 198 -91.56 -15.29 16.99
N LYS A 199 -90.67 -15.83 16.15
CA LYS A 199 -90.83 -17.20 15.63
C LYS A 199 -90.88 -18.23 16.75
N LYS A 200 -89.98 -18.12 17.74
CA LYS A 200 -89.99 -19.02 18.89
C LYS A 200 -91.30 -18.93 19.69
N GLU A 201 -91.79 -17.73 19.95
CA GLU A 201 -93.07 -17.51 20.63
C GLU A 201 -94.26 -18.05 19.81
N THR A 202 -94.26 -17.88 18.49
CA THR A 202 -95.29 -18.44 17.62
C THR A 202 -95.26 -19.97 17.56
N GLU A 203 -94.07 -20.58 17.59
CA GLU A 203 -93.93 -22.04 17.67
C GLU A 203 -94.34 -22.60 19.02
N GLU A 204 -94.06 -21.88 20.11
CA GLU A 204 -94.52 -22.22 21.46
C GLU A 204 -96.04 -22.11 21.55
N CYS A 205 -96.63 -21.02 21.03
CA CYS A 205 -98.06 -20.86 20.92
C CYS A 205 -98.69 -21.96 20.05
N ARG A 206 -98.08 -22.30 18.91
CA ARG A 206 -98.51 -23.42 18.05
C ARG A 206 -98.46 -24.75 18.80
N ARG A 207 -97.39 -25.02 19.56
CA ARG A 207 -97.26 -26.23 20.39
C ARG A 207 -98.33 -26.28 21.49
N ASP A 208 -98.61 -25.16 22.12
CA ASP A 208 -99.65 -25.07 23.17
C ASP A 208 -101.06 -25.21 22.57
N LEU A 209 -101.32 -24.65 21.39
CA LEU A 209 -102.56 -24.89 20.64
C LEU A 209 -102.71 -26.37 20.25
N CYS A 210 -101.63 -27.04 19.82
CA CYS A 210 -101.67 -28.48 19.57
C CYS A 210 -101.93 -29.31 20.84
N ARG A 211 -101.39 -28.90 22.00
CA ARG A 211 -101.70 -29.55 23.30
C ARG A 211 -103.17 -29.36 23.72
N LEU A 212 -103.78 -28.25 23.32
CA LEU A 212 -105.19 -27.96 23.52
C LEU A 212 -106.11 -28.65 22.49
N GLY A 213 -105.55 -29.53 21.65
CA GLY A 213 -106.31 -30.33 20.68
C GLY A 213 -106.59 -29.63 19.35
N TRP A 214 -105.91 -28.51 19.07
CA TRP A 214 -106.03 -27.81 17.80
C TRP A 214 -105.08 -28.43 16.75
N THR A 215 -105.64 -29.19 15.82
CA THR A 215 -104.97 -29.62 14.59
C THR A 215 -105.28 -28.59 13.51
N GLY A 216 -104.53 -27.48 13.50
CA GLY A 216 -104.70 -26.42 12.52
C GLY A 216 -104.22 -26.86 11.13
N ASP A 217 -105.07 -26.64 10.12
CA ASP A 217 -104.66 -26.52 8.71
C ASP A 217 -103.84 -25.23 8.50
#